data_AF-A0A7S0UB70-F1
#
_entry.id   AF-A0A7S0UB70-F1
#
_cell.length_a   1.000
_cell.length_b   1.000
_cell.length_c   1.000
_cell.angle_alpha   90.00
_cell.angle_beta   90.00
_cell.angle_gamma   90.00
#
_symmetry.space_group_name_H-M   'P 1'
#
loop_
_entity.id
_entity.type
_entity.pdbx_description
1 polymer ?
#
loop_
_entity_poly.entity_id
_entity_poly.type
_entity_poly.pdbx_seq_one_letter_code
_entity_poly.pdbx_strand_id
1 'polypeptide(L)'
;VPLPERFVEGFCNAMDGERDPRNLRLCFNIIPRIAERGLITSPEVAEAIFSVTSCYFPITFQPPPGDTVGITNAMLKDALMESMLCSHKLASSATDLALGKLAASESMSARLDALDLLSSLAARHGARVGLGGSARQVWSALRLQMVDGQADLGPDDVVQRAR
;
A
#
# COMPACT_ATOMS: atom_id res chain seq x y z
N VAL A 1 10.59 22.17 -16.05
CA VAL A 1 9.62 21.08 -15.85
C VAL A 1 8.75 20.96 -17.11
N PRO A 2 8.88 19.87 -17.88
CA PRO A 2 8.01 19.52 -19.00
C PRO A 2 6.52 19.47 -18.61
N LEU A 3 5.62 19.64 -19.58
CA LEU A 3 4.16 19.61 -19.35
C LEU A 3 3.67 18.33 -18.64
N PRO A 4 4.15 17.11 -18.96
CA PRO A 4 3.78 15.89 -18.24
C PRO A 4 4.08 15.94 -16.74
N GLU A 5 5.28 16.40 -16.37
CA GLU A 5 5.72 16.47 -14.97
C GLU A 5 4.94 17.54 -14.20
N ARG A 6 4.68 18.71 -14.81
CA ARG A 6 3.83 19.76 -14.21
C ARG A 6 2.40 19.29 -13.95
N PHE A 7 1.86 18.44 -14.84
CA PHE A 7 0.54 17.86 -14.65
C PHE A 7 0.52 16.93 -13.44
N VAL A 8 1.50 16.04 -13.31
CA VAL A 8 1.58 15.12 -12.15
C VAL A 8 1.82 15.90 -10.86
N GLU A 9 2.70 16.89 -10.87
CA GLU A 9 2.93 17.79 -9.73
C GLU A 9 1.64 18.50 -9.30
N GLY A 10 0.90 19.07 -10.27
CA GLY A 10 -0.40 19.70 -10.00
C GLY A 10 -1.43 18.72 -9.43
N PHE A 11 -1.45 17.48 -9.92
CA PHE A 11 -2.30 16.42 -9.37
C PHE A 11 -1.91 16.07 -7.92
N CYS A 12 -0.62 15.87 -7.63
CA CYS A 12 -0.13 15.59 -6.29
C CYS A 12 -0.49 16.73 -5.32
N ASN A 13 -0.27 17.98 -5.73
CA ASN A 13 -0.62 19.15 -4.92
C ASN A 13 -2.13 19.27 -4.67
N ALA A 14 -2.97 18.85 -5.61
CA ALA A 14 -4.43 18.86 -5.45
C ALA A 14 -4.94 17.71 -4.55
N MET A 15 -4.23 16.59 -4.54
CA MET A 15 -4.54 15.43 -3.70
C MET A 15 -4.05 15.61 -2.26
N ASP A 16 -2.98 16.39 -2.05
CA ASP A 16 -2.33 16.53 -0.75
C ASP A 16 -3.31 16.91 0.36
N GLY A 17 -3.32 16.11 1.42
CA GLY A 17 -4.17 16.32 2.59
C GLY A 17 -5.68 16.04 2.39
N GLU A 18 -6.10 15.43 1.27
CA GLU A 18 -7.51 15.04 1.06
C GLU A 18 -7.99 14.05 2.15
N ARG A 19 -9.24 14.21 2.59
CA ARG A 19 -9.85 13.42 3.69
C ARG A 19 -11.21 12.83 3.32
N ASP A 20 -11.88 13.35 2.31
CA ASP A 20 -13.16 12.79 1.86
C ASP A 20 -12.91 11.43 1.18
N PRO A 21 -13.51 10.33 1.67
CA PRO A 21 -13.26 8.99 1.13
C PRO A 21 -13.70 8.85 -0.34
N ARG A 22 -14.65 9.67 -0.81
CA ARG A 22 -15.04 9.68 -2.23
C ARG A 22 -13.91 10.26 -3.09
N ASN A 23 -13.34 11.38 -2.65
CA ASN A 23 -12.27 12.07 -3.34
C ASN A 23 -10.99 11.24 -3.31
N LEU A 24 -10.64 10.65 -2.15
CA LEU A 24 -9.50 9.74 -2.04
C LEU A 24 -9.60 8.59 -3.03
N ARG A 25 -10.77 7.93 -3.09
CA ARG A 25 -10.99 6.85 -4.06
C ARG A 25 -10.82 7.33 -5.50
N LEU A 26 -11.29 8.54 -5.84
CA LEU A 26 -11.10 9.12 -7.17
C LEU A 26 -9.61 9.38 -7.45
N CYS A 27 -8.90 10.03 -6.54
CA CYS A 27 -7.47 10.30 -6.65
C CYS A 27 -6.66 9.01 -6.84
N PHE A 28 -6.88 8.00 -6.00
CA PHE A 28 -6.22 6.70 -6.14
C PHE A 28 -6.50 6.04 -7.50
N ASN A 29 -7.72 6.14 -8.02
CA ASN A 29 -8.07 5.60 -9.34
C ASN A 29 -7.51 6.41 -10.53
N ILE A 30 -7.12 7.66 -10.33
CA ILE A 30 -6.49 8.48 -11.36
C ILE A 30 -5.03 8.06 -11.56
N ILE A 31 -4.31 7.67 -10.51
CA ILE A 31 -2.88 7.33 -10.56
C ILE A 31 -2.57 6.18 -11.55
N PRO A 32 -3.33 5.08 -11.60
CA PRO A 32 -3.15 4.06 -12.63
C PRO A 32 -3.32 4.61 -14.06
N ARG A 33 -4.23 5.59 -14.26
CA ARG A 33 -4.41 6.24 -15.56
C ARG A 33 -3.23 7.16 -15.92
N ILE A 34 -2.60 7.78 -14.93
CA ILE A 34 -1.34 8.52 -15.09
C ILE A 34 -0.24 7.56 -15.54
N ALA A 35 -0.13 6.39 -14.89
CA ALA A 35 0.83 5.35 -15.25
C ALA A 35 0.60 4.79 -16.67
N GLU A 36 -0.64 4.44 -17.03
CA GLU A 36 -1.03 3.93 -18.35
C GLU A 36 -0.68 4.90 -19.49
N ARG A 37 -0.76 6.22 -19.23
CA ARG A 37 -0.40 7.28 -20.18
C ARG A 37 1.10 7.57 -20.24
N GLY A 38 1.92 6.84 -19.49
CA GLY A 38 3.38 7.02 -19.46
C GLY A 38 3.82 8.32 -18.77
N LEU A 39 2.97 8.92 -17.93
CA LEU A 39 3.25 10.21 -17.28
C LEU A 39 4.12 10.08 -16.03
N ILE A 40 4.35 8.85 -15.53
CA ILE A 40 5.38 8.57 -14.53
C ILE A 40 6.73 8.45 -15.25
N THR A 41 7.28 9.60 -15.64
CA THR A 41 8.42 9.72 -16.55
C THR A 41 9.75 9.40 -15.87
N SER A 42 9.89 9.68 -14.58
CA SER A 42 11.12 9.51 -13.82
C SER A 42 10.88 8.94 -12.40
N PRO A 43 11.93 8.49 -11.71
CA PRO A 43 11.84 8.11 -10.29
C PRO A 43 11.35 9.24 -9.39
N GLU A 44 11.73 10.48 -9.66
CA GLU A 44 11.30 11.65 -8.87
C GLU A 44 9.79 11.88 -8.97
N VAL A 45 9.21 11.68 -10.16
CA VAL A 45 7.76 11.74 -10.36
C VAL A 45 7.05 10.60 -9.62
N ALA A 46 7.64 9.40 -9.64
CA ALA A 46 7.10 8.27 -8.87
C ALA A 46 7.12 8.56 -7.36
N GLU A 47 8.21 9.14 -6.85
CA GLU A 47 8.35 9.53 -5.45
C GLU A 47 7.34 10.61 -5.05
N ALA A 48 7.07 11.59 -5.92
CA ALA A 48 6.05 12.62 -5.68
C ALA A 48 4.63 12.04 -5.62
N ILE A 49 4.31 11.02 -6.41
CA ILE A 49 3.04 10.28 -6.31
C ILE A 49 3.02 9.45 -5.02
N PHE A 50 4.13 8.81 -4.68
CA PHE A 50 4.20 7.93 -3.52
C PHE A 50 4.12 8.71 -2.20
N SER A 51 4.69 9.91 -2.13
CA SER A 51 4.66 10.75 -0.93
C SER A 51 3.23 11.16 -0.54
N VAL A 52 2.37 11.47 -1.53
CA VAL A 52 0.97 11.84 -1.29
C VAL A 52 0.03 10.64 -1.13
N THR A 53 0.45 9.42 -1.46
CA THR A 53 -0.39 8.20 -1.31
C THR A 53 -0.04 7.37 -0.09
N SER A 54 1.24 7.23 0.24
CA SER A 54 1.74 6.35 1.31
C SER A 54 1.21 6.69 2.70
N CYS A 55 0.86 7.95 2.94
CA CYS A 55 0.30 8.41 4.22
C CYS A 55 -1.06 7.78 4.56
N TYR A 56 -1.77 7.23 3.57
CA TYR A 56 -3.04 6.54 3.75
C TYR A 56 -2.90 5.05 4.08
N PHE A 57 -1.67 4.52 4.14
CA PHE A 57 -1.43 3.10 4.41
C PHE A 57 -1.09 2.81 5.90
N PRO A 58 -1.77 1.82 6.53
CA PRO A 58 -2.94 1.08 6.04
C PRO A 58 -4.23 1.91 6.15
N ILE A 59 -5.22 1.60 5.31
CA ILE A 59 -6.53 2.26 5.38
C ILE A 59 -7.29 1.77 6.62
N THR A 60 -7.55 2.68 7.56
CA THR A 60 -8.34 2.44 8.79
C THR A 60 -9.74 3.04 8.74
N PHE A 61 -10.19 3.49 7.56
CA PHE A 61 -11.50 4.12 7.37
C PHE A 61 -12.64 3.20 7.81
N GLN A 62 -13.57 3.76 8.59
CA GLN A 62 -14.85 3.14 8.92
C GLN A 62 -15.97 4.08 8.50
N PRO A 63 -16.94 3.64 7.67
CA PRO A 63 -18.08 4.47 7.30
C PRO A 63 -18.86 4.91 8.56
N PRO A 64 -19.33 6.16 8.62
CA PRO A 64 -20.16 6.61 9.73
C PRO A 64 -21.49 5.84 9.76
N PRO A 65 -22.11 5.66 10.94
CA PRO A 65 -23.42 5.04 11.05
C PRO A 65 -24.46 5.77 10.19
N GLY A 66 -25.21 5.04 9.38
CA GLY A 66 -26.21 5.62 8.46
C GLY A 66 -25.63 6.24 7.19
N ASP A 67 -24.39 5.91 6.82
CA ASP A 67 -23.81 6.36 5.56
C ASP A 67 -24.66 5.95 4.35
N THR A 68 -25.03 6.93 3.53
CA THR A 68 -25.76 6.75 2.27
C THR A 68 -24.85 6.84 1.05
N VAL A 69 -23.58 7.20 1.26
CA VAL A 69 -22.60 7.40 0.19
C VAL A 69 -22.08 6.05 -0.32
N GLY A 70 -21.92 5.06 0.56
CA GLY A 70 -21.61 3.68 0.17
C GLY A 70 -20.14 3.45 -0.21
N ILE A 71 -19.22 4.34 0.18
CA ILE A 71 -17.79 4.06 0.09
C ILE A 71 -17.42 3.09 1.21
N THR A 72 -16.80 1.96 0.87
CA THR A 72 -16.36 0.96 1.85
C THR A 72 -14.85 1.05 2.11
N ASN A 73 -14.42 0.49 3.25
CA ASN A 73 -12.99 0.33 3.56
C ASN A 73 -12.25 -0.45 2.47
N ALA A 74 -12.87 -1.54 1.97
CA ALA A 74 -12.30 -2.37 0.90
C ALA A 74 -12.07 -1.57 -0.39
N MET A 75 -13.04 -0.74 -0.81
CA MET A 75 -12.89 0.08 -2.01
C MET A 75 -11.71 1.05 -1.93
N LEU A 76 -11.41 1.57 -0.75
CA LEU A 76 -10.25 2.44 -0.53
C LEU A 76 -8.94 1.65 -0.50
N LYS A 77 -8.93 0.48 0.15
CA LYS A 77 -7.76 -0.42 0.17
C LYS A 77 -7.37 -0.85 -1.25
N ASP A 78 -8.34 -1.33 -2.02
CA ASP A 78 -8.11 -1.81 -3.39
C ASP A 78 -7.59 -0.68 -4.28
N ALA A 79 -8.19 0.52 -4.19
CA ALA A 79 -7.75 1.66 -4.97
C ALA A 79 -6.35 2.14 -4.56
N LEU A 80 -6.05 2.21 -3.26
CA LEU A 80 -4.72 2.57 -2.76
C LEU A 80 -3.67 1.56 -3.22
N MET A 81 -3.95 0.26 -3.10
CA MET A 81 -3.07 -0.80 -3.58
C MET A 81 -2.79 -0.66 -5.07
N GLU A 82 -3.84 -0.52 -5.89
CA GLU A 82 -3.68 -0.36 -7.34
C GLU A 82 -2.82 0.88 -7.66
N SER A 83 -2.98 1.98 -6.92
CA SER A 83 -2.16 3.19 -7.09
C SER A 83 -0.68 2.99 -6.80
N MET A 84 -0.32 2.05 -5.93
CA MET A 84 1.07 1.70 -5.59
C MET A 84 1.65 0.64 -6.52
N LEU A 85 0.80 -0.20 -7.13
CA LEU A 85 1.17 -1.32 -7.99
C LEU A 85 1.15 -0.97 -9.49
N CYS A 86 0.59 0.18 -9.88
CA CYS A 86 0.37 0.47 -11.29
C CYS A 86 1.65 0.73 -12.11
N SER A 87 2.82 0.88 -11.47
CA SER A 87 4.10 1.12 -12.15
C SER A 87 5.26 0.52 -11.38
N HIS A 88 6.17 -0.16 -12.08
CA HIS A 88 7.41 -0.67 -11.50
C HIS A 88 8.29 0.44 -10.89
N LYS A 89 8.12 1.71 -11.30
CA LYS A 89 8.85 2.85 -10.72
C LYS A 89 8.45 3.15 -9.29
N LEU A 90 7.26 2.71 -8.85
CA LEU A 90 6.76 2.84 -7.48
C LEU A 90 7.21 1.68 -6.56
N ALA A 91 7.71 0.59 -7.15
CA ALA A 91 7.93 -0.66 -6.44
C ALA A 91 8.96 -0.55 -5.30
N SER A 92 9.99 0.27 -5.46
CA SER A 92 11.01 0.49 -4.42
C SER A 92 10.37 1.14 -3.18
N SER A 93 9.74 2.30 -3.35
CA SER A 93 9.11 3.04 -2.26
C SER A 93 7.97 2.23 -1.61
N ALA A 94 7.19 1.47 -2.40
CA ALA A 94 6.16 0.57 -1.90
C ALA A 94 6.73 -0.60 -1.08
N THR A 95 7.87 -1.17 -1.49
CA THR A 95 8.58 -2.21 -0.73
C THR A 95 9.09 -1.65 0.60
N ASP A 96 9.68 -0.47 0.59
CA ASP A 96 10.22 0.18 1.79
C ASP A 96 9.11 0.51 2.79
N LEU A 97 7.96 1.01 2.32
CA LEU A 97 6.77 1.21 3.13
C LEU A 97 6.32 -0.10 3.80
N ALA A 98 6.18 -1.17 3.02
CA ALA A 98 5.74 -2.45 3.55
C ALA A 98 6.72 -3.01 4.59
N LEU A 99 8.01 -3.00 4.32
CA LEU A 99 9.04 -3.43 5.27
C LEU A 99 9.02 -2.61 6.56
N GLY A 100 8.88 -1.29 6.45
CA GLY A 100 8.73 -0.41 7.61
C GLY A 100 7.51 -0.77 8.46
N LYS A 101 6.37 -1.09 7.81
CA LYS A 101 5.15 -1.53 8.52
C LYS A 101 5.31 -2.90 9.16
N LEU A 102 5.99 -3.85 8.52
CA LEU A 102 6.26 -5.16 9.11
C LEU A 102 7.15 -5.07 10.35
N ALA A 103 8.11 -4.13 10.35
CA ALA A 103 9.05 -3.95 11.46
C ALA A 103 8.47 -3.14 12.63
N ALA A 104 7.66 -2.12 12.35
CA ALA A 104 7.23 -1.14 13.35
C ALA A 104 5.77 -1.26 13.78
N SER A 105 4.91 -1.99 13.06
CA SER A 105 3.47 -1.98 13.35
C SER A 105 3.07 -3.00 14.42
N GLU A 106 2.41 -2.51 15.46
CA GLU A 106 1.78 -3.34 16.50
C GLU A 106 0.48 -4.00 16.00
N SER A 107 -0.16 -3.42 14.98
CA SER A 107 -1.42 -3.94 14.45
C SER A 107 -1.21 -5.14 13.53
N MET A 108 -1.84 -6.27 13.86
CA MET A 108 -1.82 -7.47 13.00
C MET A 108 -2.43 -7.19 11.62
N SER A 109 -3.53 -6.43 11.54
CA SER A 109 -4.16 -6.10 10.25
C SER A 109 -3.24 -5.27 9.37
N ALA A 110 -2.50 -4.32 9.96
CA ALA A 110 -1.52 -3.51 9.24
C ALA A 110 -0.33 -4.35 8.72
N ARG A 111 0.12 -5.35 9.49
CA ARG A 111 1.14 -6.30 9.05
C ARG A 111 0.64 -7.18 7.91
N LEU A 112 -0.61 -7.66 7.97
CA LEU A 112 -1.23 -8.41 6.87
C LEU A 112 -1.36 -7.56 5.60
N ASP A 113 -1.82 -6.32 5.70
CA ASP A 113 -1.88 -5.39 4.57
C ASP A 113 -0.47 -5.19 3.96
N ALA A 114 0.59 -5.10 4.79
CA ALA A 114 1.96 -4.95 4.32
C ALA A 114 2.49 -6.21 3.61
N LEU A 115 2.14 -7.40 4.09
CA LEU A 115 2.46 -8.66 3.40
C LEU A 115 1.74 -8.78 2.06
N ASP A 116 0.47 -8.37 2.01
CA ASP A 116 -0.31 -8.38 0.78
C ASP A 116 0.26 -7.42 -0.27
N LEU A 117 0.74 -6.25 0.15
CA LEU A 117 1.46 -5.31 -0.72
C LEU A 117 2.74 -5.93 -1.30
N LEU A 118 3.58 -6.58 -0.48
CA LEU A 118 4.80 -7.25 -0.95
C LEU A 118 4.50 -8.40 -1.91
N SER A 119 3.50 -9.22 -1.58
CA SER A 119 3.05 -10.33 -2.43
C SER A 119 2.58 -9.81 -3.79
N SER A 120 1.75 -8.76 -3.79
CA SER A 120 1.21 -8.14 -4.99
C SER A 120 2.27 -7.47 -5.85
N LEU A 121 3.27 -6.81 -5.24
CA LEU A 121 4.42 -6.25 -5.95
C LEU A 121 5.22 -7.35 -6.66
N ALA A 122 5.51 -8.44 -5.95
CA ALA A 122 6.24 -9.58 -6.50
C ALA A 122 5.45 -10.26 -7.63
N ALA A 123 4.14 -10.41 -7.49
CA ALA A 123 3.28 -11.00 -8.50
C ALA A 123 3.18 -10.14 -9.76
N ARG A 124 3.07 -8.81 -9.61
CA ARG A 124 2.81 -7.90 -10.73
C ARG A 124 4.05 -7.51 -11.52
N HIS A 125 5.18 -7.30 -10.85
CA HIS A 125 6.42 -6.85 -11.49
C HIS A 125 7.50 -7.95 -11.54
N GLY A 126 7.25 -9.10 -10.92
CA GLY A 126 8.24 -10.14 -10.70
C GLY A 126 9.14 -9.82 -9.50
N ALA A 127 9.55 -10.82 -8.74
CA ALA A 127 10.29 -10.62 -7.47
C ALA A 127 11.56 -9.76 -7.60
N ARG A 128 12.28 -9.83 -8.73
CA ARG A 128 13.50 -9.02 -8.95
C ARG A 128 13.24 -7.54 -9.10
N VAL A 129 12.14 -7.16 -9.76
CA VAL A 129 11.79 -5.74 -9.98
C VAL A 129 10.89 -5.25 -8.85
N GLY A 130 9.89 -6.05 -8.48
CA GLY A 130 8.90 -5.74 -7.46
C GLY A 130 9.47 -5.65 -6.04
N LEU A 131 10.43 -6.50 -5.68
CA LEU A 131 11.08 -6.50 -4.36
C LEU A 131 12.53 -6.00 -4.39
N GLY A 132 13.05 -5.68 -5.58
CA GLY A 132 14.41 -5.21 -5.77
C GLY A 132 15.48 -6.09 -5.11
N GLY A 133 16.43 -5.44 -4.43
CA GLY A 133 17.45 -6.07 -3.60
C GLY A 133 16.98 -6.48 -2.20
N SER A 134 15.72 -6.20 -1.85
CA SER A 134 15.18 -6.30 -0.50
C SER A 134 14.65 -7.69 -0.15
N ALA A 135 14.79 -8.69 -1.04
CA ALA A 135 14.36 -10.07 -0.79
C ALA A 135 14.87 -10.65 0.54
N ARG A 136 16.11 -10.34 0.93
CA ARG A 136 16.66 -10.74 2.24
C ARG A 136 15.95 -10.07 3.41
N GLN A 137 15.61 -8.79 3.28
CA GLN A 137 14.89 -8.05 4.32
C GLN A 137 13.45 -8.56 4.45
N VAL A 138 12.78 -8.82 3.32
CA VAL A 138 11.46 -9.45 3.27
C VAL A 138 11.48 -10.81 3.97
N TRP A 139 12.45 -11.65 3.66
CA TRP A 139 12.61 -12.95 4.33
C TRP A 139 12.86 -12.81 5.84
N SER A 140 13.74 -11.91 6.25
CA SER A 140 14.01 -11.66 7.66
C SER A 140 12.76 -11.19 8.41
N ALA A 141 11.98 -10.28 7.82
CA ALA A 141 10.73 -9.78 8.39
C ALA A 141 9.67 -10.89 8.52
N LEU A 142 9.50 -11.70 7.47
CA LEU A 142 8.61 -12.86 7.49
C LEU A 142 9.00 -13.87 8.58
N ARG A 143 10.29 -14.22 8.65
CA ARG A 143 10.80 -15.17 9.63
C ARG A 143 10.55 -14.69 11.05
N LEU A 144 10.79 -13.40 11.32
CA LEU A 144 10.52 -12.81 12.63
C LEU A 144 9.04 -12.97 13.01
N GLN A 145 8.13 -12.63 12.10
CA GLN A 145 6.70 -12.76 12.35
C GLN A 145 6.23 -14.21 12.54
N MET A 146 6.84 -15.17 11.84
CA MET A 146 6.53 -16.58 12.03
C MET A 146 6.98 -17.08 13.40
N VAL A 147 8.11 -16.61 13.91
CA VAL A 147 8.64 -17.00 15.24
C VAL A 147 7.86 -16.30 16.35
N ASP A 148 7.65 -14.99 16.23
CA ASP A 148 6.91 -14.20 17.22
C ASP A 148 5.43 -14.57 17.25
N GLY A 149 4.84 -14.93 16.09
CA GLY A 149 3.46 -15.39 15.98
C GLY A 149 3.19 -16.75 16.64
N GLN A 150 4.23 -17.51 17.01
CA GLN A 150 4.07 -18.73 17.81
C GLN A 150 4.07 -18.46 19.32
N ALA A 151 4.53 -17.30 19.77
CA ALA A 151 4.59 -16.96 21.19
C ALA A 151 3.22 -16.54 21.78
N ASP A 152 2.24 -16.25 20.92
CA ASP A 152 0.91 -15.76 21.31
C ASP A 152 -0.18 -16.85 21.28
N LEU A 153 0.18 -18.10 20.96
CA LEU A 153 -0.73 -19.25 21.08
C LEU A 153 -0.54 -19.89 22.46
N GLY A 154 -1.27 -19.36 23.44
CA GLY A 154 -1.44 -20.04 24.73
C GLY A 154 -2.06 -21.43 24.56
N PRO A 155 -1.80 -22.38 25.47
CA PRO A 155 -2.28 -23.76 25.37
C PRO A 155 -3.82 -23.89 25.24
N ASP A 156 -4.58 -22.85 25.60
CA ASP A 156 -6.04 -22.84 25.55
C ASP A 156 -6.63 -22.57 24.14
N ASP A 157 -5.90 -21.91 23.24
CA ASP A 157 -6.39 -21.57 21.89
C ASP A 157 -6.32 -22.75 20.91
N VAL A 158 -5.46 -23.73 21.19
CA VAL A 158 -5.35 -24.96 20.39
C VAL A 158 -6.57 -25.86 20.62
N VAL A 159 -7.17 -25.81 21.80
CA VAL A 159 -8.30 -26.69 22.19
C VAL A 159 -9.63 -26.21 21.59
N GLN A 160 -9.80 -24.90 21.36
CA GLN A 160 -11.05 -24.36 20.81
C GLN A 160 -11.19 -24.53 19.29
N ARG A 161 -10.10 -24.71 18.55
CA ARG A 161 -10.14 -24.93 17.09
C ARG A 161 -10.29 -26.41 16.67
N ALA A 162 -10.26 -27.33 17.64
CA ALA A 162 -10.46 -28.76 17.42
C ALA A 162 -11.91 -29.23 17.75
N ARG A 163 -12.85 -28.30 17.93
CA ARG A 163 -14.29 -28.56 18.09
C ARG A 163 -15.07 -27.84 17.00
#